data_AF-A0A2G7SQN3-F1
#
_entry.id   AF-A0A2G7SQN3-F1
#
_cell.length_a   1.000
_cell.length_b   1.000
_cell.length_c   1.000
_cell.angle_alpha   90.00
_cell.angle_beta   90.00
_cell.angle_gamma   90.00
#
_symmetry.space_group_name_H-M   'P 1'
#
loop_
_entity.id
_entity.type
_entity.pdbx_description
1 polymer ?
#
loop_
_entity_poly.entity_id
_entity_poly.type
_entity_poly.pdbx_seq_one_letter_code
_entity_poly.pdbx_strand_id
1 'polypeptide(L)'
;QAPRCGGPRASWASASARALQSSVTPSLRAWRQQLDRYAHPAPRRRLLIEDDGLVFDDWIDGLRQSCETEESPDADDAQCWLLLDPRNLLNAKGRPHADKLMPVYLRSLALAASGSQAELRVVARDGLVQVLPMDPSEALARLRELMALWREGQNGPLPLPLRSGLAMAEGFPAAAQQAYEGGHLVGGEGEDPSWARCYPDFEQLSADGRFEALAHAAHAPLLDWVAAQVQVLPYQGDAQ
;
A
#
# COMPACT_ATOMS: atom_id res chain seq x y z
N GLN A 1 -21.25 -25.82 -22.87
CA GLN A 1 -21.89 -25.32 -21.63
C GLN A 1 -20.87 -25.47 -20.51
N ALA A 2 -20.25 -24.37 -20.07
CA ALA A 2 -19.30 -24.41 -18.97
C ALA A 2 -20.06 -24.61 -17.64
N PRO A 3 -19.53 -25.38 -16.67
CA PRO A 3 -20.21 -25.60 -15.41
C PRO A 3 -20.24 -24.29 -14.61
N ARG A 4 -21.44 -23.83 -14.24
CA ARG A 4 -21.63 -22.71 -13.32
C ARG A 4 -21.13 -23.13 -11.94
N CYS A 5 -20.11 -22.45 -11.42
CA CYS A 5 -19.62 -22.61 -10.05
C CYS A 5 -20.81 -22.55 -9.07
N GLY A 6 -20.89 -23.51 -8.15
CA GLY A 6 -22.00 -23.66 -7.20
C GLY A 6 -22.10 -22.45 -6.27
N GLY A 7 -23.01 -21.53 -6.58
CA GLY A 7 -23.40 -20.42 -5.71
C GLY A 7 -24.72 -20.69 -4.97
N PRO A 8 -25.06 -19.87 -3.96
CA PRO A 8 -26.30 -19.99 -3.20
C PRO A 8 -27.55 -19.92 -4.11
N ARG A 9 -28.69 -20.46 -3.64
CA ARG A 9 -29.97 -20.54 -4.38
C ARG A 9 -30.25 -19.26 -5.21
N ALA A 10 -30.74 -19.41 -6.44
CA ALA A 10 -30.77 -18.37 -7.47
C ALA A 10 -31.29 -16.96 -7.06
N SER A 11 -32.26 -16.87 -6.15
CA SER A 11 -32.74 -15.58 -5.62
C SER A 11 -31.74 -14.89 -4.69
N TRP A 12 -31.04 -15.66 -3.85
CA TRP A 12 -29.98 -15.19 -2.97
C TRP A 12 -28.75 -14.78 -3.77
N ALA A 13 -28.36 -15.56 -4.77
CA ALA A 13 -27.27 -15.20 -5.68
C ALA A 13 -27.55 -13.86 -6.40
N SER A 14 -28.79 -13.61 -6.82
CA SER A 14 -29.17 -12.36 -7.50
C SER A 14 -29.22 -11.15 -6.56
N ALA A 15 -29.60 -11.34 -5.30
CA ALA A 15 -29.57 -10.29 -4.28
C ALA A 15 -28.12 -9.95 -3.88
N SER A 16 -27.28 -10.97 -3.62
CA SER A 16 -25.86 -10.79 -3.34
C SER A 16 -25.11 -10.16 -4.52
N ALA A 17 -25.41 -10.56 -5.76
CA ALA A 17 -24.82 -9.94 -6.95
C ALA A 17 -25.17 -8.45 -7.08
N ARG A 18 -26.44 -8.08 -6.83
CA ARG A 18 -26.86 -6.67 -6.83
C ARG A 18 -26.19 -5.87 -5.71
N ALA A 19 -26.09 -6.44 -4.51
CA ALA A 19 -25.41 -5.79 -3.39
C ALA A 19 -23.93 -5.55 -3.70
N LEU A 20 -23.24 -6.54 -4.28
CA LEU A 20 -21.86 -6.40 -4.74
C LEU A 20 -21.76 -5.31 -5.81
N GLN A 21 -22.60 -5.37 -6.85
CA GLN A 21 -22.61 -4.39 -7.94
C GLN A 21 -22.80 -2.96 -7.40
N SER A 22 -23.79 -2.73 -6.55
CA SER A 22 -24.01 -1.41 -5.93
C SER A 22 -22.79 -0.95 -5.15
N SER A 23 -22.10 -1.86 -4.45
CA SER A 23 -20.94 -1.52 -3.63
C SER A 23 -19.63 -1.27 -4.40
N VAL A 24 -19.54 -1.68 -5.67
CA VAL A 24 -18.33 -1.48 -6.51
C VAL A 24 -18.55 -0.47 -7.63
N THR A 25 -19.80 -0.13 -7.94
CA THR A 25 -20.12 0.83 -9.01
C THR A 25 -19.45 2.19 -8.79
N PRO A 26 -19.43 2.79 -7.58
CA PRO A 26 -18.76 4.07 -7.37
C PRO A 26 -17.26 4.03 -7.70
N SER A 27 -16.54 3.02 -7.21
CA SER A 27 -15.11 2.87 -7.48
C SER A 27 -14.84 2.61 -8.96
N LEU A 28 -15.67 1.82 -9.65
CA LEU A 28 -15.51 1.60 -11.10
C LEU A 28 -15.77 2.86 -11.93
N ARG A 29 -16.71 3.73 -11.50
CA ARG A 29 -16.93 5.04 -12.15
C ARG A 29 -15.74 5.98 -11.91
N ALA A 30 -15.25 6.06 -10.68
CA ALA A 30 -14.06 6.84 -10.35
C ALA A 30 -12.83 6.34 -11.13
N TRP A 31 -12.67 5.02 -11.26
CA TRP A 31 -11.64 4.40 -12.09
C TRP A 31 -11.74 4.81 -13.55
N ARG A 32 -12.95 4.78 -14.14
CA ARG A 32 -13.16 5.28 -15.52
C ARG A 32 -12.77 6.75 -15.65
N GLN A 33 -13.18 7.60 -14.71
CA GLN A 33 -12.81 9.02 -14.71
C GLN A 33 -11.28 9.23 -14.65
N GLN A 34 -10.57 8.47 -13.83
CA GLN A 34 -9.09 8.55 -13.81
C GLN A 34 -8.47 8.07 -15.12
N LEU A 35 -9.01 7.00 -15.73
CA LEU A 35 -8.55 6.55 -17.04
C LEU A 35 -8.82 7.58 -18.15
N ASP A 36 -9.93 8.32 -18.07
CA ASP A 36 -10.25 9.36 -19.05
C ASP A 36 -9.32 10.58 -18.88
N ARG A 37 -9.01 10.97 -17.62
CA ARG A 37 -8.04 12.03 -17.32
C ARG A 37 -6.61 11.66 -17.74
N TYR A 38 -6.17 10.44 -17.45
CA TYR A 38 -4.85 9.93 -17.84
C TYR A 38 -4.99 8.96 -19.02
N ALA A 39 -5.47 9.49 -20.15
CA ALA A 39 -5.89 8.69 -21.30
C ALA A 39 -4.76 7.87 -21.92
N HIS A 40 -3.54 8.43 -21.98
CA HIS A 40 -2.45 7.87 -22.76
C HIS A 40 -1.48 7.07 -21.89
N PRO A 41 -0.98 5.91 -22.33
CA PRO A 41 0.11 5.23 -21.64
C PRO A 41 1.39 6.07 -21.73
N ALA A 42 2.12 6.17 -20.62
CA ALA A 42 3.45 6.79 -20.58
C ALA A 42 4.54 5.71 -20.63
N PRO A 43 5.76 6.04 -21.09
CA PRO A 43 6.88 5.11 -21.08
C PRO A 43 7.18 4.60 -19.67
N ARG A 44 7.51 3.32 -19.56
CA ARG A 44 8.03 2.75 -18.30
C ARG A 44 9.33 3.43 -17.88
N ARG A 45 9.57 3.49 -16.57
CA ARG A 45 10.80 4.03 -15.97
C ARG A 45 11.68 2.90 -15.46
N ARG A 46 12.98 2.92 -15.72
CA ARG A 46 13.91 1.95 -15.11
C ARG A 46 14.30 2.43 -13.72
N LEU A 47 14.32 1.52 -12.77
CA LEU A 47 14.90 1.75 -11.45
C LEU A 47 16.13 0.85 -11.32
N LEU A 48 17.29 1.46 -11.14
CA LEU A 48 18.54 0.75 -10.83
C LEU A 48 19.12 1.35 -9.55
N ILE A 49 19.20 0.54 -8.50
CA ILE A 49 19.82 0.89 -7.24
C ILE A 49 20.91 -0.13 -6.94
N GLU A 50 22.12 0.37 -6.72
CA GLU A 50 23.24 -0.43 -6.24
C GLU A 50 23.58 0.06 -4.83
N ASP A 51 23.60 -0.86 -3.87
CA ASP A 51 23.90 -0.56 -2.47
C ASP A 51 24.52 -1.77 -1.77
N ASP A 52 25.74 -1.61 -1.27
CA ASP A 52 26.48 -2.62 -0.49
C ASP A 52 26.42 -4.06 -1.07
N GLY A 53 26.65 -4.16 -2.38
CA GLY A 53 26.65 -5.43 -3.13
C GLY A 53 25.27 -5.97 -3.50
N LEU A 54 24.18 -5.33 -3.06
CA LEU A 54 22.83 -5.58 -3.53
C LEU A 54 22.53 -4.75 -4.77
N VAL A 55 21.81 -5.35 -5.72
CA VAL A 55 21.33 -4.68 -6.93
C VAL A 55 19.82 -4.85 -7.00
N PHE A 56 19.11 -3.72 -7.01
CA PHE A 56 17.70 -3.66 -7.36
C PHE A 56 17.60 -3.10 -8.79
N ASP A 57 17.27 -3.95 -9.77
CA ASP A 57 17.09 -3.57 -11.18
C ASP A 57 15.70 -4.00 -11.63
N ASP A 58 14.81 -3.04 -11.84
CA ASP A 58 13.43 -3.29 -12.23
C ASP A 58 12.86 -2.17 -13.12
N TRP A 59 11.66 -2.38 -13.63
CA TRP A 59 10.89 -1.43 -14.42
C TRP A 59 9.58 -1.05 -13.73
N ILE A 60 9.32 0.25 -13.72
CA ILE A 60 8.08 0.84 -13.22
C ILE A 60 7.15 1.05 -14.42
N ASP A 61 6.28 0.08 -14.59
CA ASP A 61 5.28 0.05 -15.66
C ASP A 61 3.94 0.71 -15.24
N GLY A 62 3.01 0.83 -16.18
CA GLY A 62 1.63 1.27 -15.89
C GLY A 62 1.46 2.76 -15.65
N LEU A 63 2.49 3.57 -15.92
CA LEU A 63 2.39 5.02 -15.96
C LEU A 63 1.47 5.45 -17.11
N ARG A 64 0.75 6.54 -16.87
CA ARG A 64 -0.16 7.16 -17.81
C ARG A 64 0.03 8.67 -17.81
N GLN A 65 -0.26 9.32 -18.92
CA GLN A 65 -0.11 10.75 -19.12
C GLN A 65 -1.47 11.44 -19.22
N SER A 66 -1.57 12.61 -18.60
CA SER A 66 -2.75 13.46 -18.63
C SER A 66 -3.08 13.91 -20.05
N CYS A 67 -4.37 14.04 -20.35
CA CYS A 67 -4.87 14.65 -21.59
C CYS A 67 -4.81 16.19 -21.58
N GLU A 68 -4.57 16.81 -20.42
CA GLU A 68 -4.66 18.28 -20.24
C GLU A 68 -3.36 19.04 -20.61
N THR A 69 -2.26 18.33 -20.93
CA THR A 69 -0.93 18.94 -21.09
C THR A 69 -0.57 19.07 -22.58
N GLU A 70 -0.94 20.19 -23.20
CA GLU A 70 -0.54 20.50 -24.60
C GLU A 70 0.89 21.08 -24.69
N GLU A 71 1.47 21.59 -23.59
CA GLU A 71 2.66 22.45 -23.67
C GLU A 71 4.02 21.76 -23.43
N SER A 72 4.06 20.50 -22.96
CA SER A 72 5.27 19.68 -23.04
C SER A 72 4.97 18.21 -22.80
N PRO A 73 5.08 17.32 -23.81
CA PRO A 73 4.83 15.88 -23.66
C PRO A 73 5.84 15.17 -22.73
N ASP A 74 6.91 15.86 -22.31
CA ASP A 74 7.97 15.33 -21.46
C ASP A 74 7.89 15.81 -19.99
N ALA A 75 6.87 16.58 -19.61
CA ALA A 75 6.70 17.00 -18.22
C ALA A 75 6.17 15.84 -17.36
N ASP A 76 7.02 15.30 -16.48
CA ASP A 76 6.66 14.21 -15.55
C ASP A 76 5.51 14.58 -14.60
N ASP A 77 5.30 15.88 -14.33
CA ASP A 77 4.21 16.40 -13.50
C ASP A 77 2.82 16.09 -14.07
N ALA A 78 2.73 15.76 -15.37
CA ALA A 78 1.50 15.35 -16.04
C ALA A 78 1.26 13.83 -16.02
N GLN A 79 2.18 13.05 -15.46
CA GLN A 79 2.10 11.59 -15.41
C GLN A 79 1.49 11.12 -14.09
N CYS A 80 0.84 9.96 -14.14
CA CYS A 80 0.30 9.30 -12.98
C CYS A 80 0.40 7.78 -13.08
N TRP A 81 0.66 7.13 -11.95
CA TRP A 81 0.50 5.69 -11.82
C TRP A 81 -0.87 5.36 -11.21
N LEU A 82 -1.68 4.59 -11.93
CA LEU A 82 -3.05 4.28 -11.54
C LEU A 82 -3.19 2.85 -11.00
N LEU A 83 -3.90 2.68 -9.89
CA LEU A 83 -4.28 1.39 -9.33
C LEU A 83 -5.76 1.34 -8.99
N LEU A 84 -6.41 0.22 -9.33
CA LEU A 84 -7.72 -0.14 -8.79
C LEU A 84 -7.51 -1.19 -7.70
N ASP A 85 -7.85 -0.83 -6.46
CA ASP A 85 -7.75 -1.73 -5.31
C ASP A 85 -9.15 -2.15 -4.86
N PRO A 86 -9.48 -3.46 -4.85
CA PRO A 86 -10.79 -3.93 -4.43
C PRO A 86 -11.03 -3.81 -2.91
N ARG A 87 -9.98 -3.50 -2.13
CA ARG A 87 -10.04 -3.38 -0.67
C ARG A 87 -10.56 -2.01 -0.24
N ASN A 88 -10.96 -1.94 1.03
CA ASN A 88 -11.16 -0.67 1.73
C ASN A 88 -9.79 -0.19 2.23
N LEU A 89 -9.31 0.97 1.77
CA LEU A 89 -8.02 1.53 2.20
C LEU A 89 -8.16 2.54 3.33
N LEU A 90 -9.38 2.95 3.66
CA LEU A 90 -9.67 3.91 4.71
C LEU A 90 -10.26 3.20 5.94
N ASN A 91 -10.11 3.84 7.09
CA ASN A 91 -10.81 3.46 8.31
C ASN A 91 -12.20 4.12 8.38
N ALA A 92 -12.98 3.78 9.41
CA ALA A 92 -14.33 4.32 9.60
C ALA A 92 -14.39 5.86 9.77
N LYS A 93 -13.25 6.51 10.03
CA LYS A 93 -13.12 7.98 10.12
C LYS A 93 -12.64 8.61 8.79
N GLY A 94 -12.57 7.82 7.71
CA GLY A 94 -12.08 8.27 6.40
C GLY A 94 -10.57 8.49 6.33
N ARG A 95 -9.79 8.04 7.32
CA ARG A 95 -8.32 8.18 7.29
C ARG A 95 -7.67 6.96 6.65
N PRO A 96 -6.54 7.12 5.93
CA PRO A 96 -5.84 5.99 5.35
C PRO A 96 -5.36 4.96 6.39
N HIS A 97 -5.41 3.68 6.04
CA HIS A 97 -4.94 2.58 6.87
C HIS A 97 -3.53 2.18 6.41
N ALA A 98 -2.51 2.45 7.23
CA ALA A 98 -1.10 2.37 6.82
C ALA A 98 -0.67 0.96 6.35
N ASP A 99 -1.08 -0.09 7.06
CA ASP A 99 -0.79 -1.50 6.69
C ASP A 99 -1.22 -1.86 5.25
N LYS A 100 -2.36 -1.34 4.78
CA LYS A 100 -2.92 -1.60 3.45
C LYS A 100 -2.24 -0.78 2.37
N LEU A 101 -1.64 0.35 2.75
CA LEU A 101 -0.89 1.23 1.86
C LEU A 101 0.58 0.83 1.71
N MET A 102 1.09 -0.16 2.45
CA MET A 102 2.47 -0.63 2.31
C MET A 102 2.88 -0.90 0.84
N PRO A 103 2.08 -1.60 0.00
CA PRO A 103 2.45 -1.77 -1.42
C PRO A 103 2.48 -0.46 -2.21
N VAL A 104 1.60 0.49 -1.87
CA VAL A 104 1.53 1.81 -2.51
C VAL A 104 2.72 2.68 -2.12
N TYR A 105 3.13 2.60 -0.85
CA TYR A 105 4.33 3.26 -0.32
C TYR A 105 5.59 2.76 -1.02
N LEU A 106 5.78 1.45 -1.13
CA LEU A 106 6.94 0.90 -1.85
C LEU A 106 6.93 1.32 -3.32
N ARG A 107 5.74 1.39 -3.95
CA ARG A 107 5.60 1.86 -5.34
C ARG A 107 5.94 3.34 -5.49
N SER A 108 5.52 4.19 -4.55
CA SER A 108 5.82 5.63 -4.59
C SER A 108 7.30 5.89 -4.34
N LEU A 109 7.93 5.15 -3.42
CA LEU A 109 9.38 5.21 -3.21
C LEU A 109 10.14 4.83 -4.48
N ALA A 110 9.80 3.69 -5.08
CA ALA A 110 10.43 3.23 -6.32
C ALA A 110 10.28 4.27 -7.45
N LEU A 111 9.08 4.84 -7.59
CA LEU A 111 8.80 5.83 -8.62
C LEU A 111 9.61 7.11 -8.41
N ALA A 112 9.62 7.67 -7.20
CA ALA A 112 10.39 8.87 -6.90
C ALA A 112 11.90 8.62 -7.03
N ALA A 113 12.40 7.45 -6.60
CA ALA A 113 13.81 7.07 -6.74
C ALA A 113 14.25 6.89 -8.20
N SER A 114 13.31 6.64 -9.13
CA SER A 114 13.60 6.66 -10.58
C SER A 114 13.73 8.06 -11.17
N GLY A 115 13.56 9.11 -10.34
CA GLY A 115 13.58 10.52 -10.73
C GLY A 115 12.22 11.06 -11.22
N SER A 116 11.19 10.21 -11.28
CA SER A 116 9.86 10.58 -11.74
C SER A 116 9.15 11.50 -10.75
N GLN A 117 8.52 12.56 -11.27
CA GLN A 117 7.60 13.44 -10.54
C GLN A 117 6.12 13.05 -10.70
N ALA A 118 5.85 11.87 -11.25
CA ALA A 118 4.48 11.35 -11.37
C ALA A 118 3.86 11.06 -9.99
N GLU A 119 2.59 11.42 -9.82
CA GLU A 119 1.79 11.06 -8.65
C GLU A 119 1.23 9.64 -8.76
N LEU A 120 0.77 9.05 -7.64
CA LEU A 120 0.00 7.81 -7.66
C LEU A 120 -1.46 8.11 -7.35
N ARG A 121 -2.36 7.40 -8.01
CA ARG A 121 -3.79 7.41 -7.69
C ARG A 121 -4.31 6.01 -7.53
N VAL A 122 -4.81 5.71 -6.34
CA VAL A 122 -5.38 4.43 -5.96
C VAL A 122 -6.88 4.58 -5.74
N VAL A 123 -7.66 4.04 -6.67
CA VAL A 123 -9.11 3.96 -6.53
C VAL A 123 -9.40 2.71 -5.70
N ALA A 124 -9.74 2.91 -4.43
CA ALA A 124 -10.13 1.83 -3.53
C ALA A 124 -11.63 1.50 -3.68
N ARG A 125 -12.19 0.71 -2.78
CA ARG A 125 -13.65 0.58 -2.67
C ARG A 125 -14.30 1.76 -1.94
N ASP A 126 -13.59 2.33 -0.97
CA ASP A 126 -14.06 3.32 0.00
C ASP A 126 -13.51 4.74 -0.18
N GLY A 127 -12.67 4.97 -1.19
CA GLY A 127 -12.21 6.30 -1.56
C GLY A 127 -11.16 6.30 -2.66
N LEU A 128 -10.84 7.50 -3.15
CA LEU A 128 -9.70 7.72 -4.03
C LEU A 128 -8.53 8.24 -3.19
N VAL A 129 -7.44 7.49 -3.14
CA VAL A 129 -6.20 7.91 -2.50
C VAL A 129 -5.27 8.50 -3.55
N GLN A 130 -4.90 9.76 -3.39
CA GLN A 130 -3.85 10.43 -4.16
C GLN A 130 -2.56 10.43 -3.33
N VAL A 131 -1.45 10.08 -3.96
CA VAL A 131 -0.13 10.15 -3.35
C VAL A 131 0.71 11.15 -4.11
N LEU A 132 1.14 12.19 -3.41
CA LEU A 132 2.03 13.20 -3.96
C LEU A 132 3.45 12.67 -4.17
N PRO A 133 4.18 13.18 -5.18
CA PRO A 133 5.58 12.87 -5.38
C PRO A 133 6.44 13.19 -4.14
N MET A 134 7.49 12.39 -3.93
CA MET A 134 8.48 12.60 -2.88
C MET A 134 9.77 13.15 -3.46
N ASP A 135 10.64 13.67 -2.60
CA ASP A 135 12.01 13.98 -2.99
C ASP A 135 12.74 12.69 -3.45
N PRO A 136 13.36 12.67 -4.64
CA PRO A 136 14.05 11.48 -5.15
C PRO A 136 15.19 10.99 -4.27
N SER A 137 15.91 11.90 -3.60
CA SER A 137 17.05 11.54 -2.75
C SER A 137 16.59 10.92 -1.43
N GLU A 138 15.51 11.44 -0.85
CA GLU A 138 14.85 10.87 0.32
C GLU A 138 14.33 9.47 0.00
N ALA A 139 13.61 9.32 -1.10
CA ALA A 139 13.04 8.04 -1.53
C ALA A 139 14.13 6.98 -1.77
N LEU A 140 15.23 7.36 -2.43
CA LEU A 140 16.37 6.48 -2.66
C LEU A 140 17.03 6.05 -1.34
N ALA A 141 17.20 6.97 -0.38
CA ALA A 141 17.73 6.64 0.94
C ALA A 141 16.82 5.65 1.68
N ARG A 142 15.49 5.86 1.65
CA ARG A 142 14.54 4.94 2.27
C ARG A 142 14.57 3.55 1.62
N LEU A 143 14.65 3.45 0.29
CA LEU A 143 14.77 2.15 -0.39
C LEU A 143 16.04 1.40 -0.02
N ARG A 144 17.18 2.10 0.12
CA ARG A 144 18.44 1.49 0.56
C ARG A 144 18.33 0.92 1.97
N GLU A 145 17.69 1.64 2.89
CA GLU A 145 17.43 1.11 4.24
C GLU A 145 16.53 -0.12 4.23
N LEU A 146 15.48 -0.13 3.40
CA LEU A 146 14.63 -1.30 3.22
C LEU A 146 15.38 -2.47 2.57
N MET A 147 16.31 -2.21 1.64
CA MET A 147 17.19 -3.23 1.05
C MET A 147 18.14 -3.81 2.11
N ALA A 148 18.72 -2.97 2.96
CA ALA A 148 19.58 -3.41 4.07
C ALA A 148 18.79 -4.26 5.08
N LEU A 149 17.57 -3.84 5.43
CA LEU A 149 16.67 -4.60 6.30
C LEU A 149 16.28 -5.94 5.68
N TRP A 150 15.93 -5.97 4.39
CA TRP A 150 15.66 -7.20 3.66
C TRP A 150 16.84 -8.15 3.72
N ARG A 151 18.07 -7.66 3.49
CA ARG A 151 19.29 -8.47 3.59
C ARG A 151 19.55 -8.99 5.00
N GLU A 152 19.26 -8.20 6.05
CA GLU A 152 19.31 -8.70 7.43
C GLU A 152 18.36 -9.90 7.60
N GLY A 153 17.14 -9.79 7.07
CA GLY A 153 16.15 -10.88 7.09
C GLY A 153 16.53 -12.12 6.29
N GLN A 154 17.50 -12.03 5.38
CA GLN A 154 18.05 -13.22 4.72
C GLN A 154 18.97 -14.04 5.63
N ASN A 155 19.47 -13.46 6.73
CA ASN A 155 20.33 -14.16 7.69
C ASN A 155 19.57 -14.80 8.86
N GLY A 156 18.28 -14.47 9.02
CA GLY A 156 17.43 -15.02 10.08
C GLY A 156 16.07 -14.32 10.13
N PRO A 157 15.10 -14.87 10.88
CA PRO A 157 13.80 -14.21 11.03
C PRO A 157 13.98 -12.83 11.67
N LEU A 158 13.31 -11.83 11.09
CA LEU A 158 13.18 -10.51 11.68
C LEU A 158 11.91 -10.49 12.55
N PRO A 159 11.98 -10.01 13.80
CA PRO A 159 10.81 -9.80 14.62
C PRO A 159 10.10 -8.54 14.14
N LEU A 160 9.43 -8.61 12.98
CA LEU A 160 8.76 -7.45 12.38
C LEU A 160 7.38 -7.82 11.76
N PRO A 161 6.44 -8.34 12.57
CA PRO A 161 5.05 -8.47 12.16
C PRO A 161 4.43 -7.08 11.89
N LEU A 162 3.66 -6.95 10.81
CA LEU A 162 3.29 -5.65 10.22
C LEU A 162 2.38 -4.83 11.11
N ARG A 163 1.28 -5.40 11.62
CA ARG A 163 0.29 -4.66 12.43
C ARG A 163 0.87 -4.31 13.80
N SER A 164 1.58 -5.25 14.41
CA SER A 164 2.29 -5.03 15.67
C SER A 164 3.39 -3.99 15.52
N GLY A 165 4.20 -4.08 14.46
CA GLY A 165 5.26 -3.12 14.17
C GLY A 165 4.71 -1.71 13.93
N LEU A 166 3.62 -1.57 13.16
CA LEU A 166 2.95 -0.28 12.98
C LEU A 166 2.45 0.30 14.30
N ALA A 167 1.74 -0.48 15.10
CA ALA A 167 1.23 -0.01 16.40
C ALA A 167 2.37 0.37 17.37
N MET A 168 3.49 -0.36 17.33
CA MET A 168 4.69 -0.01 18.10
C MET A 168 5.29 1.32 17.60
N ALA A 169 5.44 1.48 16.29
CA ALA A 169 5.98 2.72 15.70
C ALA A 169 5.09 3.95 15.96
N GLU A 170 3.77 3.77 16.07
CA GLU A 170 2.81 4.79 16.49
C GLU A 170 2.88 5.13 18.00
N GLY A 171 3.69 4.40 18.78
CA GLY A 171 3.85 4.61 20.21
C GLY A 171 2.78 3.93 21.08
N PHE A 172 2.18 2.83 20.60
CA PHE A 172 1.15 2.07 21.32
C PHE A 172 1.59 0.62 21.62
N PRO A 173 2.49 0.37 22.58
CA PRO A 173 3.00 -0.99 22.88
C PRO A 173 1.91 -2.01 23.24
N ALA A 174 0.89 -1.60 24.00
CA ALA A 174 -0.24 -2.48 24.33
C ALA A 174 -1.05 -2.88 23.08
N ALA A 175 -1.20 -1.97 22.11
CA ALA A 175 -1.86 -2.27 20.84
C ALA A 175 -0.97 -3.16 19.96
N ALA A 176 0.36 -3.00 20.02
CA ALA A 176 1.32 -3.88 19.34
C ALA A 176 1.22 -5.32 19.85
N GLN A 177 1.15 -5.51 21.18
CA GLN A 177 0.93 -6.81 21.79
C GLN A 177 -0.41 -7.40 21.36
N GLN A 178 -1.49 -6.63 21.48
CA GLN A 178 -2.82 -7.09 21.07
C GLN A 178 -2.89 -7.43 19.57
N ALA A 179 -2.16 -6.72 18.72
CA ALA A 179 -2.08 -7.02 17.30
C ALA A 179 -1.38 -8.37 17.03
N TYR A 180 -0.41 -8.74 17.87
CA TYR A 180 0.35 -9.97 17.74
C TYR A 180 -0.43 -11.18 18.29
N GLU A 181 -0.94 -11.05 19.52
CA GLU A 181 -1.61 -12.14 20.25
C GLU A 181 -3.09 -12.28 19.86
N GLY A 182 -3.67 -11.23 19.30
CA GLY A 182 -5.08 -11.18 18.96
C GLY A 182 -5.96 -10.70 20.12
N GLY A 183 -7.25 -10.61 19.84
CA GLY A 183 -8.28 -10.31 20.82
C GLY A 183 -9.49 -11.22 20.67
N HIS A 184 -10.54 -10.98 21.43
CA HIS A 184 -11.70 -11.88 21.50
C HIS A 184 -12.38 -12.15 20.13
N LEU A 185 -12.33 -11.20 19.18
CA LEU A 185 -13.01 -11.29 17.89
C LEU A 185 -12.07 -11.23 16.67
N VAL A 186 -10.78 -10.98 16.89
CA VAL A 186 -9.81 -10.72 15.81
C VAL A 186 -8.55 -11.51 16.11
N GLY A 187 -8.17 -12.40 15.19
CA GLY A 187 -6.95 -13.17 15.30
C GLY A 187 -5.69 -12.30 15.28
N GLY A 188 -4.70 -12.73 16.05
CA GLY A 188 -3.38 -12.12 16.13
C GLY A 188 -2.50 -12.47 14.94
N GLU A 189 -1.48 -11.65 14.66
CA GLU A 189 -0.45 -12.01 13.67
C GLU A 189 0.30 -13.30 14.05
N GLY A 190 0.48 -13.56 15.35
CA GLY A 190 1.13 -14.76 15.87
C GLY A 190 0.36 -16.06 15.64
N GLU A 191 -0.90 -16.02 15.19
CA GLU A 191 -1.63 -17.23 14.76
C GLU A 191 -1.08 -17.81 13.45
N ASP A 192 -0.37 -17.01 12.66
CA ASP A 192 0.32 -17.51 11.47
C ASP A 192 1.41 -18.51 11.89
N PRO A 193 1.42 -19.75 11.34
CA PRO A 193 2.40 -20.76 11.73
C PRO A 193 3.86 -20.37 11.49
N SER A 194 4.13 -19.47 10.53
CA SER A 194 5.48 -18.97 10.27
C SER A 194 5.96 -18.06 11.41
N TRP A 195 5.08 -17.21 11.94
CA TRP A 195 5.36 -16.36 13.10
C TRP A 195 5.47 -17.21 14.37
N ALA A 196 4.49 -18.06 14.65
CA ALA A 196 4.47 -18.92 15.85
C ALA A 196 5.72 -19.81 15.99
N ARG A 197 6.32 -20.22 14.86
CA ARG A 197 7.54 -21.04 14.85
C ARG A 197 8.79 -20.27 15.29
N CYS A 198 8.86 -18.97 15.00
CA CYS A 198 10.03 -18.13 15.29
C CYS A 198 9.85 -17.31 16.57
N TYR A 199 8.62 -16.84 16.82
CA TYR A 199 8.23 -15.98 17.93
C TYR A 199 6.87 -16.48 18.47
N PRO A 200 6.85 -17.44 19.41
CA PRO A 200 5.61 -18.08 19.84
C PRO A 200 4.57 -17.15 20.47
N ASP A 201 5.04 -16.11 21.17
CA ASP A 201 4.21 -15.05 21.76
C ASP A 201 4.91 -13.68 21.66
N PHE A 202 4.23 -12.64 22.16
CA PHE A 202 4.77 -11.28 22.10
C PHE A 202 5.99 -11.05 23.00
N GLU A 203 6.10 -11.82 24.10
CA GLU A 203 7.27 -11.78 24.98
C GLU A 203 8.51 -12.24 24.21
N GLN A 204 8.44 -13.37 23.50
CA GLN A 204 9.57 -13.82 22.68
C GLN A 204 9.81 -12.98 21.43
N LEU A 205 8.78 -12.35 20.86
CA LEU A 205 8.95 -11.38 19.78
C LEU A 205 9.81 -10.18 20.25
N SER A 206 9.61 -9.73 21.48
CA SER A 206 10.23 -8.52 22.02
C SER A 206 11.49 -8.78 22.87
N ALA A 207 11.80 -10.04 23.17
CA ALA A 207 12.80 -10.43 24.17
C ALA A 207 14.21 -9.89 23.92
N ASP A 208 14.62 -9.78 22.65
CA ASP A 208 15.96 -9.30 22.27
C ASP A 208 16.03 -7.78 22.01
N GLY A 209 14.90 -7.07 22.18
CA GLY A 209 14.78 -5.62 21.94
C GLY A 209 14.81 -5.21 20.47
N ARG A 210 15.01 -6.13 19.52
CA ARG A 210 15.06 -5.78 18.10
C ARG A 210 13.70 -5.39 17.55
N PHE A 211 12.61 -5.96 18.07
CA PHE A 211 11.25 -5.65 17.60
C PHE A 211 10.96 -4.15 17.61
N GLU A 212 11.20 -3.48 18.74
CA GLU A 212 10.92 -2.04 18.86
C GLU A 212 11.81 -1.21 17.92
N ALA A 213 13.11 -1.48 17.89
CA ALA A 213 14.04 -0.77 17.02
C ALA A 213 13.70 -0.94 15.53
N LEU A 214 13.40 -2.18 15.10
CA LEU A 214 13.02 -2.50 13.74
C LEU A 214 11.65 -1.91 13.38
N ALA A 215 10.69 -1.95 14.29
CA ALA A 215 9.37 -1.35 14.10
C ALA A 215 9.48 0.15 13.81
N HIS A 216 10.24 0.89 14.62
CA HIS A 216 10.46 2.32 14.37
C HIS A 216 11.22 2.55 13.06
N ALA A 217 12.31 1.83 12.82
CA ALA A 217 13.12 2.02 11.61
C ALA A 217 12.33 1.74 10.32
N ALA A 218 11.51 0.68 10.30
CA ALA A 218 10.79 0.25 9.11
C ALA A 218 9.44 0.95 8.91
N HIS A 219 8.72 1.29 9.99
CA HIS A 219 7.33 1.75 9.90
C HIS A 219 7.13 3.23 10.24
N ALA A 220 8.00 3.88 11.00
CA ALA A 220 7.88 5.32 11.20
C ALA A 220 7.95 6.11 9.87
N PRO A 221 8.86 5.78 8.92
CA PRO A 221 8.88 6.45 7.61
C PRO A 221 7.59 6.24 6.80
N LEU A 222 6.93 5.09 6.94
CA LEU A 222 5.63 4.84 6.30
C LEU A 222 4.53 5.72 6.93
N LEU A 223 4.52 5.87 8.26
CA LEU A 223 3.55 6.69 8.98
C LEU A 223 3.72 8.18 8.62
N ASP A 224 4.96 8.66 8.61
CA ASP A 224 5.31 10.01 8.17
C ASP A 224 4.88 10.23 6.72
N TRP A 225 5.11 9.23 5.86
CA TRP A 225 4.66 9.27 4.47
C TRP A 225 3.14 9.36 4.32
N VAL A 226 2.40 8.58 5.11
CA VAL A 226 0.93 8.66 5.14
C VAL A 226 0.49 10.06 5.55
N ALA A 227 1.17 10.70 6.49
CA ALA A 227 0.82 12.05 6.93
C ALA A 227 1.16 13.15 5.91
N ALA A 228 2.29 13.00 5.19
CA ALA A 228 2.84 14.07 4.37
C ALA A 228 2.50 13.95 2.87
N GLN A 229 2.36 12.75 2.33
CA GLN A 229 2.16 12.53 0.88
C GLN A 229 0.78 12.00 0.52
N VAL A 230 0.01 11.45 1.47
CA VAL A 230 -1.26 10.79 1.16
C VAL A 230 -2.45 11.72 1.37
N GLN A 231 -3.27 11.87 0.34
CA GLN A 231 -4.52 12.64 0.36
C GLN A 231 -5.70 11.74 -0.01
N VAL A 232 -6.81 11.90 0.69
CA VAL A 232 -8.07 11.22 0.37
C VAL A 232 -8.95 12.19 -0.40
N LEU A 233 -9.26 11.85 -1.63
CA LEU A 233 -10.19 12.57 -2.48
C LEU A 233 -11.56 11.90 -2.42
N PRO A 234 -12.65 12.68 -2.30
CA PRO A 234 -13.99 12.13 -2.47
C PRO A 234 -14.17 11.66 -3.91
N TYR A 235 -15.00 10.64 -4.14
CA TYR A 235 -15.45 10.34 -5.49
C TYR A 235 -16.27 11.51 -6.01
N GLN A 236 -15.93 12.01 -7.20
CA GLN A 236 -16.71 13.06 -7.84
C GLN A 236 -18.10 12.50 -8.18
N GLY A 237 -19.11 12.95 -7.44
CA GLY A 237 -20.51 12.53 -7.60
C GLY A 237 -21.27 12.22 -6.31
N ASP A 238 -20.59 12.15 -5.15
CA ASP A 238 -21.23 11.89 -3.84
C ASP A 238 -21.74 13.16 -3.13
N ALA A 239 -22.02 14.22 -3.90
CA ALA A 239 -22.90 15.29 -3.42
C ALA A 239 -24.35 14.82 -3.57
N GLN A 240 -24.89 14.24 -2.51
CA GLN A 240 -26.33 14.17 -2.25
C GLN A 240 -26.63 14.86 -0.92
#